data_AF-A0A6J3BQW4-F1
#
_entry.id   AF-A0A6J3BQW4-F1
#
_cell.length_a   1.000
_cell.length_b   1.000
_cell.length_c   1.000
_cell.angle_alpha   90.00
_cell.angle_beta   90.00
_cell.angle_gamma   90.00
#
_symmetry.space_group_name_H-M   'P 1'
#
loop_
_entity.id
_entity.type
_entity.pdbx_description
1 polymer ?
#
loop_
_entity_poly.entity_id
_entity_poly.type
_entity_poly.pdbx_seq_one_letter_code
_entity_poly.pdbx_strand_id
1 'polypeptide(L)'
;MKVKINMISLKVGIWISLVILMFRETLSLKNVHLIVPEAAERGSTVEMKCLYELEGETLYSVKWYRGDREFCRYSPRDVPPLKIFPIPGIEVQVSFYIILHYTLLFYTILCYTILHYTILNLVRIFKEGILQFA
;
A
#
# COMPACT_ATOMS: atom_id res chain seq x y z
N MET A 1 -33.64 7.74 -34.25
CA MET A 1 -32.77 8.92 -33.98
C MET A 1 -31.34 8.42 -33.80
N LYS A 2 -30.46 8.52 -34.82
CA LYS A 2 -29.08 8.01 -34.72
C LYS A 2 -28.20 9.06 -34.07
N VAL A 3 -27.84 8.86 -32.81
CA VAL A 3 -26.86 9.69 -32.11
C VAL A 3 -25.49 9.44 -32.76
N LYS A 4 -25.00 10.42 -33.53
CA LYS A 4 -23.68 10.38 -34.17
C LYS A 4 -22.63 10.72 -33.10
N ILE A 5 -22.19 9.73 -32.35
CA ILE A 5 -21.13 9.90 -31.36
C ILE A 5 -19.82 10.14 -32.12
N ASN A 6 -19.22 11.31 -31.90
CA ASN A 6 -18.06 11.77 -32.66
C ASN A 6 -16.81 10.97 -32.23
N MET A 7 -16.16 10.26 -33.16
CA MET A 7 -15.02 9.38 -32.89
C MET A 7 -13.80 10.14 -32.30
N ILE A 8 -13.71 11.45 -32.56
CA ILE A 8 -12.70 12.34 -31.99
C ILE A 8 -12.94 12.54 -30.49
N SER A 9 -14.18 12.77 -30.07
CA SER A 9 -14.55 12.91 -28.66
C SER A 9 -14.32 11.62 -27.87
N LEU A 10 -14.48 10.45 -28.51
CA LEU A 10 -14.20 9.15 -27.90
C LEU A 10 -12.69 8.95 -27.66
N LYS A 11 -11.85 9.29 -28.65
CA LYS A 11 -10.38 9.22 -28.52
C LYS A 11 -9.84 10.19 -27.48
N VAL A 12 -10.40 11.41 -27.41
CA VAL A 12 -10.03 12.41 -26.41
C VAL A 12 -10.43 11.95 -25.01
N GLY A 13 -11.63 11.38 -24.84
CA GLY A 13 -12.05 10.79 -23.57
C GLY A 13 -11.18 9.62 -23.11
N ILE A 14 -10.78 8.75 -24.04
CA ILE A 14 -9.85 7.64 -23.76
C ILE A 14 -8.46 8.17 -23.38
N TRP A 15 -7.92 9.15 -24.11
CA TRP A 15 -6.63 9.77 -23.78
C TRP A 15 -6.66 10.49 -22.44
N ILE A 16 -7.72 11.24 -22.13
CA ILE A 16 -7.90 11.91 -20.83
C ILE A 16 -7.99 10.86 -19.71
N SER A 17 -8.75 9.77 -19.91
CA SER A 17 -8.82 8.68 -18.94
C SER A 17 -7.46 7.99 -18.75
N LEU A 18 -6.70 7.73 -19.82
CA LEU A 18 -5.36 7.18 -19.75
C LEU A 18 -4.39 8.13 -19.03
N VAL A 19 -4.47 9.44 -19.28
CA VAL A 19 -3.65 10.46 -18.61
C VAL A 19 -4.00 10.55 -17.12
N ILE A 20 -5.28 10.51 -16.75
CA ILE A 20 -5.74 10.50 -15.36
C ILE A 20 -5.28 9.22 -14.64
N LEU A 21 -5.29 8.06 -15.31
CA LEU A 21 -4.77 6.80 -14.75
C LEU A 21 -3.23 6.81 -14.58
N MET A 22 -2.52 7.70 -15.29
CA MET A 22 -1.07 7.90 -15.19
C MET A 22 -0.70 8.90 -14.08
N PHE A 23 -1.63 9.72 -13.61
CA PHE A 23 -1.50 10.42 -12.34
C PHE A 23 -1.69 9.41 -11.20
N ARG A 24 -0.68 8.57 -10.97
CA ARG A 24 -0.44 8.09 -9.60
C ARG A 24 -0.14 9.33 -8.80
N GLU A 25 -1.02 9.70 -7.87
CA GLU A 25 -0.69 10.75 -6.92
C GLU A 25 0.59 10.29 -6.19
N THR A 26 1.72 10.95 -6.46
CA THR A 26 2.96 10.74 -5.71
C THR A 26 2.79 11.43 -4.38
N LEU A 27 2.10 10.75 -3.48
CA LEU A 27 1.75 11.30 -2.20
C LEU A 27 2.84 10.95 -1.19
N SER A 28 3.59 11.97 -0.79
CA SER A 28 4.73 11.86 0.13
C SER A 28 4.31 11.37 1.51
N LEU A 29 5.27 10.84 2.28
CA LEU A 29 5.14 10.53 3.70
C LEU A 29 4.51 11.71 4.47
N LYS A 30 3.39 11.47 5.16
CA LYS A 30 2.72 12.43 6.05
C LYS A 30 2.35 11.79 7.39
N ASN A 31 1.97 12.63 8.36
CA ASN A 31 1.40 12.23 9.65
C ASN A 31 2.24 11.19 10.40
N VAL A 32 3.55 11.44 10.51
CA VAL A 32 4.45 10.57 11.26
C VAL A 32 4.29 10.83 12.76
N HIS A 33 3.83 9.82 13.49
CA HIS A 33 3.65 9.87 14.94
C HIS A 33 4.40 8.73 15.63
N LEU A 34 5.16 9.10 16.65
CA LEU A 34 5.96 8.17 17.45
C LEU A 34 5.31 7.98 18.81
N ILE A 35 5.02 6.73 19.17
CA ILE A 35 4.51 6.34 20.48
C ILE A 35 5.60 5.54 21.17
N VAL A 36 6.25 6.16 22.15
CA VAL A 36 7.32 5.60 22.96
C VAL A 36 7.10 6.05 24.40
N PRO A 37 7.20 5.14 25.39
CA PRO A 37 7.08 5.56 26.79
C PRO A 37 8.28 6.41 27.21
N GLU A 38 8.03 7.41 28.05
CA GLU A 38 9.06 8.31 28.57
C GLU A 38 10.08 7.58 29.44
N ALA A 39 9.60 6.62 30.23
CA ALA A 39 10.43 5.74 31.05
C ALA A 39 9.80 4.33 31.10
N ALA A 40 10.65 3.34 31.32
CA ALA A 40 10.25 1.95 31.47
C ALA A 40 10.99 1.33 32.65
N GLU A 41 10.31 0.46 33.40
CA GLU A 41 10.94 -0.28 34.49
C GLU A 41 11.94 -1.29 33.92
N ARG A 42 13.01 -1.54 34.69
CA ARG A 42 14.06 -2.47 34.27
C ARG A 42 13.49 -3.88 34.13
N GLY A 43 13.65 -4.48 32.96
CA GLY A 43 13.15 -5.81 32.65
C GLY A 43 11.68 -5.85 32.22
N SER A 44 11.00 -4.70 32.16
CA SER A 44 9.66 -4.63 31.59
C SER A 44 9.69 -4.68 30.05
N THR A 45 8.62 -5.21 29.47
CA THR A 45 8.40 -5.18 28.02
C THR A 45 7.79 -3.84 27.65
N VAL A 46 8.38 -3.18 26.65
CA VAL A 46 7.92 -1.90 26.13
C VAL A 46 7.46 -2.07 24.70
N GLU A 47 6.29 -1.51 24.38
CA GLU A 47 5.81 -1.39 23.01
C GLU A 47 6.18 -0.02 22.45
N MET A 48 6.87 0.00 21.31
CA MET A 48 7.18 1.22 20.56
C MET A 48 6.45 1.19 19.21
N LYS A 49 5.68 2.22 18.89
CA LYS A 49 4.95 2.32 17.61
C LYS A 49 5.41 3.52 16.81
N CYS A 50 5.62 3.28 15.51
CA CYS A 50 5.78 4.34 14.53
C CYS A 50 4.56 4.28 13.60
N LEU A 51 3.67 5.25 13.74
CA LEU A 51 2.51 5.44 12.88
C LEU A 51 2.90 6.41 11.77
N TYR A 52 2.54 6.09 10.54
CA TYR A 52 2.86 6.93 9.39
C TYR A 52 1.85 6.69 8.27
N GLU A 53 1.61 7.72 7.46
CA GLU A 53 0.76 7.63 6.27
C GLU A 53 1.65 7.74 5.03
N LEU A 54 1.67 6.68 4.22
CA LEU A 54 2.49 6.63 3.00
C LEU A 54 1.78 7.18 1.77
N GLU A 55 0.48 7.47 1.87
CA GLU A 55 -0.41 8.02 0.85
C GLU A 55 -0.29 7.46 -0.60
N GLY A 56 0.51 6.44 -0.90
CA GLY A 56 0.75 5.93 -2.27
C GLY A 56 2.22 5.65 -2.57
N GLU A 57 3.12 6.15 -1.74
CA GLU A 57 4.55 5.88 -1.75
C GLU A 57 4.92 4.64 -0.94
N THR A 58 6.18 4.23 -1.04
CA THR A 58 6.71 3.08 -0.28
C THR A 58 7.64 3.57 0.82
N LEU A 59 7.47 3.04 2.03
CA LEU A 59 8.36 3.33 3.15
C LEU A 59 9.80 2.95 2.79
N TYR A 60 10.74 3.88 3.02
CA TYR A 60 12.16 3.62 2.89
C TYR A 60 12.68 2.74 4.03
N SER A 61 12.63 3.25 5.27
CA SER A 61 13.02 2.50 6.45
C SER A 61 12.47 3.12 7.75
N VAL A 62 12.14 2.29 8.73
CA VAL A 62 11.98 2.66 10.14
C VAL A 62 13.19 2.13 10.90
N LYS A 63 13.85 2.97 11.69
CA LYS A 63 15.05 2.62 12.45
C LYS A 63 14.90 3.04 13.90
N TRP A 64 15.33 2.17 14.82
CA TRP A 64 15.32 2.42 16.25
C TRP A 64 16.74 2.44 16.80
N TYR A 65 17.02 3.45 17.62
CA TYR A 65 18.34 3.72 18.20
C TYR A 65 18.27 3.84 19.72
N ARG A 66 19.32 3.38 20.39
CA ARG A 66 19.61 3.72 21.79
C ARG A 66 20.91 4.50 21.82
N GLY A 67 20.80 5.82 22.00
CA GLY A 67 21.93 6.73 21.81
C GLY A 67 22.39 6.71 20.35
N ASP A 68 23.62 6.31 20.12
CA ASP A 68 24.27 6.20 18.81
C ASP A 68 24.17 4.80 18.18
N ARG A 69 23.67 3.80 18.93
CA ARG A 69 23.60 2.42 18.47
C ARG A 69 22.22 2.07 17.96
N GLU A 70 22.15 1.70 16.69
CA GLU A 70 20.97 1.10 16.08
C GLU A 70 20.72 -0.28 16.68
N PHE A 71 19.47 -0.60 17.02
CA PHE A 71 19.11 -1.93 17.53
C PHE A 71 18.05 -2.65 16.70
N CYS A 72 17.28 -1.92 15.88
CA CYS A 72 16.27 -2.50 15.01
C CYS A 72 16.07 -1.63 13.77
N ARG A 73 15.90 -2.26 12.60
CA ARG A 73 15.56 -1.62 11.34
C ARG A 73 14.55 -2.45 10.57
N TYR A 74 13.48 -1.79 10.14
CA TYR A 74 12.53 -2.31 9.16
C TYR A 74 12.69 -1.54 7.85
N SER A 75 12.91 -2.24 6.74
CA SER A 75 13.12 -1.68 5.40
C SER A 75 12.43 -2.59 4.39
N PRO A 76 11.21 -2.27 3.92
CA PRO A 76 10.42 -3.15 3.06
C PRO A 76 11.12 -3.55 1.75
N ARG A 77 12.09 -2.76 1.30
CA ARG A 77 12.86 -3.00 0.08
C ARG A 77 14.09 -3.90 0.30
N ASP A 78 14.50 -4.12 1.55
CA ASP A 78 15.65 -4.95 1.87
C ASP A 78 15.26 -6.43 1.98
N VAL A 79 16.23 -7.31 1.75
CA VAL A 79 16.11 -8.75 2.02
C VAL A 79 17.20 -9.15 3.03
N PRO A 80 16.85 -9.55 4.27
CA PRO A 80 15.52 -9.54 4.86
C PRO A 80 15.02 -8.12 5.18
N PRO A 81 13.68 -7.91 5.23
CA PRO A 81 13.10 -6.59 5.48
C PRO A 81 13.24 -6.14 6.93
N LEU A 82 13.47 -7.06 7.87
CA LEU A 82 13.75 -6.76 9.27
C LEU A 82 15.18 -7.14 9.61
N LYS A 83 15.91 -6.21 10.25
CA LYS A 83 17.27 -6.40 10.74
C LYS A 83 17.31 -6.02 12.22
N ILE A 84 17.86 -6.91 13.05
CA ILE A 84 18.05 -6.69 14.48
C ILE A 84 19.54 -6.58 14.74
N PHE A 85 19.94 -5.52 15.44
CA PHE A 85 21.31 -5.27 15.85
C PHE A 85 21.38 -5.43 17.37
N PRO A 86 21.89 -6.55 17.88
CA PRO A 86 21.80 -6.86 19.30
C PRO A 86 22.59 -5.85 20.14
N ILE A 87 21.93 -5.28 21.15
CA ILE A 87 22.56 -4.48 22.20
C ILE A 87 22.41 -5.24 23.52
N PRO A 88 23.48 -5.41 24.32
CA PRO A 88 23.39 -6.07 25.61
C PRO A 88 22.27 -5.48 26.50
N GLY A 89 21.37 -6.33 26.97
CA GLY A 89 20.23 -5.95 27.81
C GLY A 89 19.02 -5.39 27.05
N ILE A 90 18.97 -5.48 25.72
CA ILE A 90 17.80 -5.17 24.91
C ILE A 90 17.42 -6.40 24.08
N GLU A 91 16.20 -6.87 24.27
CA GLU A 91 15.60 -7.92 23.44
C GLU A 91 14.51 -7.30 22.57
N VAL A 92 14.59 -7.50 21.27
CA VAL A 92 13.65 -6.94 20.30
C VAL A 92 12.66 -8.02 19.89
N GLN A 93 11.40 -7.83 20.24
CA GLN A 93 10.29 -8.68 19.79
C GLN A 93 9.52 -7.95 18.69
N VAL A 94 9.36 -8.60 17.53
CA VAL A 94 8.65 -8.02 16.38
C VAL A 94 7.37 -8.80 16.12
N SER A 95 6.24 -8.10 16.14
CA SER A 95 4.91 -8.63 15.87
C SER A 95 4.64 -8.75 14.37
N PHE A 96 4.99 -9.88 13.77
CA PHE A 96 4.79 -10.12 12.33
C PHE A 96 3.32 -10.30 11.91
N TYR A 97 2.42 -10.67 12.83
CA TYR A 97 1.01 -10.94 12.52
C TYR A 97 0.28 -9.72 11.94
N ILE A 98 0.60 -8.51 12.41
CA ILE A 98 0.00 -7.27 11.92
C ILE A 98 0.37 -7.05 10.45
N ILE A 99 1.65 -7.17 10.12
CA ILE A 99 2.18 -6.95 8.76
C ILE A 99 1.57 -7.97 7.79
N LEU A 100 1.51 -9.24 8.20
CA LEU A 100 0.93 -10.32 7.38
C LEU A 100 -0.57 -10.09 7.15
N HIS A 101 -1.33 -9.70 8.17
CA HIS A 101 -2.76 -9.45 8.05
C HIS A 101 -3.07 -8.31 7.08
N TYR A 102 -2.39 -7.16 7.20
CA TYR A 102 -2.58 -6.03 6.28
C TYR A 102 -2.20 -6.38 4.83
N THR A 103 -1.11 -7.12 4.65
CA THR A 103 -0.66 -7.55 3.33
C THR A 103 -1.69 -8.47 2.68
N LEU A 104 -2.21 -9.46 3.42
CA LEU A 104 -3.27 -10.36 2.93
C LEU A 104 -4.56 -9.61 2.59
N LEU A 105 -5.02 -8.70 3.46
CA LEU A 105 -6.20 -7.88 3.20
C LEU A 105 -6.05 -7.05 1.93
N PHE A 106 -4.91 -6.39 1.72
CA PHE A 106 -4.64 -5.63 0.50
C PHE A 106 -4.76 -6.50 -0.77
N TYR A 107 -4.11 -7.68 -0.78
CA TYR A 107 -4.16 -8.58 -1.94
C TYR A 107 -5.57 -9.12 -2.22
N THR A 108 -6.37 -9.42 -1.18
CA THR A 108 -7.75 -9.88 -1.37
C THR A 108 -8.64 -8.80 -1.99
N ILE A 109 -8.53 -7.54 -1.52
CA ILE A 109 -9.28 -6.40 -2.07
C ILE A 109 -8.88 -6.14 -3.53
N LEU A 110 -7.58 -6.18 -3.82
CA LEU A 110 -7.08 -6.02 -5.19
C LEU A 110 -7.60 -7.13 -6.11
N CYS A 111 -7.60 -8.38 -5.66
CA CYS A 111 -8.13 -9.52 -6.42
C CYS A 111 -9.64 -9.36 -6.71
N TYR A 112 -10.42 -8.97 -5.70
CA TYR A 112 -11.86 -8.76 -5.85
C TYR A 112 -12.19 -7.65 -6.86
N THR A 113 -11.49 -6.53 -6.81
CA THR A 113 -11.72 -5.41 -7.73
C THR A 113 -11.37 -5.77 -9.18
N ILE A 114 -10.26 -6.50 -9.39
CA ILE A 114 -9.87 -7.03 -10.71
C ILE A 114 -10.94 -8.01 -11.21
N LEU A 115 -11.37 -8.96 -10.38
CA LEU A 115 -12.38 -9.94 -10.76
C LEU A 115 -13.70 -9.25 -11.15
N HIS A 116 -14.18 -8.31 -10.34
CA HIS A 116 -15.39 -7.56 -10.63
C HIS A 116 -15.28 -6.76 -11.94
N TYR A 117 -14.15 -6.09 -12.19
CA TYR A 117 -13.91 -5.36 -13.43
C TYR A 117 -13.89 -6.29 -14.66
N THR A 118 -13.22 -7.45 -14.56
CA THR A 118 -13.18 -8.44 -15.65
C THR A 118 -14.57 -8.98 -15.96
N ILE A 119 -15.38 -9.30 -14.95
CA ILE A 119 -16.76 -9.77 -15.12
C ILE A 119 -17.62 -8.70 -15.79
N LEU A 120 -17.58 -7.45 -15.32
CA LEU A 120 -18.34 -6.35 -15.93
C LEU A 120 -17.92 -6.12 -17.39
N ASN A 121 -16.62 -6.19 -17.69
CA ASN A 121 -16.13 -6.04 -19.06
C ASN A 121 -16.58 -7.21 -19.94
N LEU A 122 -16.57 -8.44 -19.42
CA LEU A 122 -17.13 -9.62 -20.08
C LEU A 122 -18.62 -9.45 -20.38
N VAL A 123 -19.43 -9.06 -19.39
CA VAL A 123 -20.87 -8.82 -19.57
C VAL A 123 -21.13 -7.72 -20.59
N ARG A 124 -20.33 -6.65 -20.58
CA ARG A 124 -20.41 -5.57 -21.57
C ARG A 124 -20.09 -6.08 -22.98
N ILE A 125 -19.01 -6.86 -23.15
CA ILE A 125 -18.64 -7.45 -24.44
C ILE A 125 -19.73 -8.42 -24.92
N PHE A 126 -20.29 -9.25 -24.05
CA PHE A 126 -21.42 -10.12 -24.39
C PHE A 126 -22.64 -9.32 -24.83
N LYS A 127 -22.96 -8.22 -24.13
CA LYS A 127 -24.09 -7.35 -24.49
C LYS A 127 -23.87 -6.62 -25.82
N GLU A 128 -22.66 -6.14 -26.08
CA GLU A 128 -22.27 -5.51 -27.36
C GLU A 128 -22.24 -6.51 -28.52
N GLY A 129 -21.77 -7.74 -28.27
CA GLY A 129 -21.78 -8.83 -29.25
C GLY A 129 -23.20 -9.25 -29.63
N ILE A 130 -24.10 -9.41 -28.66
CA ILE A 130 -25.50 -9.77 -28.92
C ILE A 130 -26.23 -8.70 -29.76
N LEU A 131 -25.89 -7.41 -29.59
CA LEU A 131 -26.45 -6.30 -30.38
C LEU A 131 -25.96 -6.23 -31.83
N GLN A 132 -24.93 -6.99 -32.21
CA GLN A 132 -24.47 -7.09 -33.62
C GLN A 132 -25.14 -8.23 -34.39
N PHE A 133 -25.79 -9.17 -33.71
CA PHE A 133 -26.47 -10.33 -34.31
C PHE A 133 -28.01 -10.23 -34.30
N ALA A 134 -28.57 -9.06 -33.94
CA ALA A 134 -30.00 -8.77 -33.96
C ALA A 134 -30.34 -7.65 -34.96
#